data_AF-A0A8B7P4F5-F1
#
_entry.id   AF-A0A8B7P4F5-F1
#
_cell.length_a   1.000
_cell.length_b   1.000
_cell.length_c   1.000
_cell.angle_alpha   90.00
_cell.angle_beta   90.00
_cell.angle_gamma   90.00
#
_symmetry.space_group_name_H-M   'P 1'
#
loop_
_entity.id
_entity.type
_entity.pdbx_description
1 polymer ?
#
loop_
_entity_poly.entity_id
_entity_poly.type
_entity_poly.pdbx_seq_one_letter_code
_entity_poly.pdbx_strand_id
1 'polypeptide(L)'
;MGLPLFVRNKAFIYRGLEYEQIGAFTERIQGEFPQAKLLSYNMPPDDATKSSSDQFIQICAVKPVPEPRPEFEGVEIDERVLKYYNNNNVYKFIYNRPNARGHTDKDNEFKNLWIERITYTISSPLPGILKWFEVEHQSVEQICPPQNACETVHNRTKEIKNTVSHYRANPKDNIQPFTMLLKGAIDAAVNGGIAMYLSAFFTSDYLSEHPEHAGWVGQLKLHLVTLTNLLETALDLHGKIAPIDTLPLHHMLIDVFKGMQNKVTRLCSSTPVSALALASLPAQLQPGHPVTPAPHPQTRRLRSCH
;
A
#
# COMPACT_ATOMS: atom_id res chain seq x y z
N MET A 1 -25.70 -28.14 -10.75
CA MET A 1 -25.19 -28.37 -9.38
C MET A 1 -24.39 -27.14 -8.98
N GLY A 2 -24.64 -26.58 -7.79
CA GLY A 2 -23.91 -25.37 -7.32
C GLY A 2 -22.47 -25.69 -6.88
N LEU A 3 -21.73 -24.65 -6.48
CA LEU A 3 -20.39 -24.82 -5.92
C LEU A 3 -20.39 -25.79 -4.71
N PRO A 4 -19.30 -26.56 -4.49
CA PRO A 4 -19.14 -27.40 -3.31
C PRO A 4 -19.37 -26.63 -2.01
N LEU A 5 -19.94 -27.28 -1.00
CA LEU A 5 -20.30 -26.62 0.27
C LEU A 5 -19.11 -25.95 0.96
N PHE A 6 -17.91 -26.52 0.83
CA PHE A 6 -16.71 -25.98 1.47
C PHE A 6 -16.20 -24.69 0.84
N VAL A 7 -16.64 -24.31 -0.38
CA VAL A 7 -16.25 -23.04 -1.04
C VAL A 7 -17.41 -22.05 -1.17
N ARG A 8 -18.64 -22.48 -0.95
CA ARG A 8 -19.83 -21.64 -1.15
C ARG A 8 -19.83 -20.47 -0.17
N ASN A 9 -19.95 -19.25 -0.71
CA ASN A 9 -19.99 -17.99 0.05
C ASN A 9 -18.80 -17.80 1.00
N LYS A 10 -17.64 -18.35 0.63
CA LYS A 10 -16.39 -18.26 1.38
C LYS A 10 -15.31 -17.59 0.53
N ALA A 11 -14.36 -16.94 1.20
CA ALA A 11 -13.19 -16.35 0.58
C ALA A 11 -11.94 -17.13 0.98
N PHE A 12 -10.99 -17.22 0.07
CA PHE A 12 -9.72 -17.92 0.27
C PHE A 12 -8.59 -17.06 -0.27
N ILE A 13 -7.46 -17.04 0.44
CA ILE A 13 -6.23 -16.43 -0.08
C ILE A 13 -5.38 -17.54 -0.68
N TYR A 14 -5.00 -17.36 -1.94
CA TYR A 14 -4.12 -18.26 -2.67
C TYR A 14 -2.72 -17.67 -2.77
N ARG A 15 -1.71 -18.47 -2.47
CA ARG A 15 -0.33 -18.22 -2.86
C ARG A 15 -0.17 -18.62 -4.33
N GLY A 16 0.11 -17.63 -5.18
CA GLY A 16 0.41 -17.87 -6.59
C GLY A 16 1.63 -18.76 -6.78
N LEU A 17 1.68 -19.45 -7.93
CA LEU A 17 2.85 -20.18 -8.39
C LEU A 17 3.98 -19.19 -8.74
N GLU A 18 5.19 -19.72 -8.94
CA GLU A 18 6.34 -18.89 -9.32
C GLU A 18 6.04 -18.12 -10.61
N TYR A 19 6.16 -16.79 -10.53
CA TYR A 19 5.87 -15.86 -11.62
C TYR A 19 4.45 -15.95 -12.20
N GLU A 20 3.51 -16.54 -11.46
CA GLU A 20 2.11 -16.63 -11.91
C GLU A 20 1.47 -15.24 -11.93
N GLN A 21 0.96 -14.86 -13.10
CA GLN A 21 0.18 -13.64 -13.26
C GLN A 21 -1.30 -13.91 -12.97
N ILE A 22 -2.04 -12.86 -12.62
CA ILE A 22 -3.46 -12.97 -12.27
C ILE A 22 -4.31 -13.57 -13.40
N GLY A 23 -3.94 -13.34 -14.67
CA GLY A 23 -4.61 -13.94 -15.83
C GLY A 23 -4.48 -15.46 -15.86
N ALA A 24 -3.25 -15.98 -15.75
CA ALA A 24 -2.98 -17.41 -15.69
C ALA A 24 -3.62 -18.07 -14.46
N PHE A 25 -3.58 -17.39 -13.30
CA PHE A 25 -4.28 -17.84 -12.10
C PHE A 25 -5.79 -17.95 -12.35
N THR A 26 -6.39 -16.93 -12.97
CA THR A 26 -7.83 -16.89 -13.30
C THR A 26 -8.22 -18.04 -14.21
N GLU A 27 -7.45 -18.29 -15.27
CA GLU A 27 -7.70 -19.42 -16.19
C GLU A 27 -7.62 -20.77 -15.47
N ARG A 28 -6.64 -20.95 -14.58
CA ARG A 28 -6.49 -22.18 -13.80
C ARG A 28 -7.68 -22.43 -12.88
N ILE A 29 -8.12 -21.42 -12.12
CA ILE A 29 -9.29 -21.52 -11.25
C ILE A 29 -10.58 -21.73 -12.07
N GLN A 30 -10.70 -21.07 -13.22
CA GLN A 30 -11.82 -21.26 -14.14
C GLN A 30 -11.87 -22.68 -14.72
N GLY A 31 -10.71 -23.30 -14.95
CA GLY A 31 -10.59 -24.71 -15.36
C GLY A 31 -11.06 -25.69 -14.28
N GLU A 32 -10.87 -25.38 -12.99
CA GLU A 32 -11.39 -26.17 -11.87
C GLU A 32 -12.91 -26.03 -11.70
N PHE A 33 -13.46 -24.85 -12.06
CA PHE A 33 -14.89 -24.56 -12.01
C PHE A 33 -15.46 -24.09 -13.35
N PRO A 34 -15.59 -24.97 -14.38
CA PRO A 34 -15.96 -24.56 -15.73
C PRO A 34 -17.33 -23.89 -15.86
N GLN A 35 -18.24 -24.11 -14.90
CA GLN A 35 -19.60 -23.57 -14.89
C GLN A 35 -19.71 -22.24 -14.12
N ALA A 36 -18.63 -21.79 -13.47
CA ALA A 36 -18.63 -20.56 -12.71
C ALA A 36 -18.45 -19.34 -13.63
N LYS A 37 -19.25 -18.30 -13.39
CA LYS A 37 -19.14 -17.02 -14.06
C LYS A 37 -18.15 -16.14 -13.28
N LEU A 38 -17.13 -15.62 -13.95
CA LEU A 38 -16.20 -14.67 -13.34
C LEU A 38 -16.90 -13.32 -13.16
N LEU A 39 -16.88 -12.80 -11.94
CA LEU A 39 -17.35 -11.44 -11.66
C LEU A 39 -16.31 -10.45 -12.16
N SER A 40 -16.76 -9.49 -12.97
CA SER A 40 -15.92 -8.43 -13.55
C SER A 40 -15.65 -7.27 -12.58
N TYR A 41 -16.34 -7.24 -11.44
CA TYR A 41 -16.25 -6.18 -10.44
C TYR A 41 -15.69 -6.72 -9.12
N ASN A 42 -15.02 -5.83 -8.37
CA ASN A 42 -14.39 -6.13 -7.08
C ASN A 42 -15.19 -5.61 -5.87
N MET A 43 -16.47 -5.28 -6.08
CA MET A 43 -17.42 -5.01 -4.98
C MET A 43 -17.84 -6.32 -4.31
N PRO A 44 -18.15 -6.34 -3.00
CA PRO A 44 -18.67 -7.53 -2.36
C PRO A 44 -19.93 -7.99 -3.12
N PRO A 45 -20.08 -9.29 -3.43
CA PRO A 45 -21.28 -9.79 -4.08
C PRO A 45 -22.53 -9.43 -3.26
N ASP A 46 -23.58 -9.02 -3.95
CA ASP A 46 -24.87 -8.75 -3.32
C ASP A 46 -25.56 -10.05 -2.87
N ASP A 47 -26.58 -9.91 -2.02
CA ASP A 47 -27.26 -11.08 -1.45
C ASP A 47 -28.03 -11.88 -2.51
N ALA A 48 -28.44 -11.23 -3.61
CA ALA A 48 -29.00 -11.89 -4.78
C ALA A 48 -27.98 -12.82 -5.46
N THR A 49 -26.75 -12.36 -5.68
CA THR A 49 -25.67 -13.19 -6.23
C THR A 49 -25.31 -14.34 -5.29
N LYS A 50 -25.22 -14.09 -3.97
CA LYS A 50 -24.90 -15.12 -2.96
C LYS A 50 -25.97 -16.19 -2.79
N SER A 51 -27.23 -15.84 -3.04
CA SER A 51 -28.39 -16.73 -2.90
C SER A 51 -28.78 -17.41 -4.21
N SER A 52 -28.15 -17.03 -5.33
CA SER A 52 -28.40 -17.58 -6.65
C SER A 52 -28.03 -19.06 -6.73
N SER A 53 -28.69 -19.79 -7.63
CA SER A 53 -28.33 -21.17 -8.00
C SER A 53 -27.15 -21.22 -8.98
N ASP A 54 -26.80 -20.09 -9.58
CA ASP A 54 -25.64 -19.94 -10.45
C ASP A 54 -24.33 -19.97 -9.64
N GLN A 55 -23.23 -20.28 -10.34
CA GLN A 55 -21.90 -20.27 -9.74
C GLN A 55 -21.19 -18.97 -10.14
N PHE A 56 -20.64 -18.26 -9.16
CA PHE A 56 -19.87 -17.04 -9.37
C PHE A 56 -18.52 -17.14 -8.67
N ILE A 57 -17.48 -16.64 -9.33
CA ILE A 57 -16.14 -16.54 -8.77
C ILE A 57 -15.68 -15.08 -8.87
N GLN A 58 -15.15 -14.55 -7.78
CA GLN A 58 -14.49 -13.24 -7.75
C GLN A 58 -13.01 -13.45 -7.46
N ILE A 59 -12.15 -12.84 -8.25
CA ILE A 59 -10.69 -12.94 -8.11
C ILE A 59 -10.11 -11.54 -8.06
N CYS A 60 -9.32 -11.26 -7.04
CA CYS A 60 -8.56 -10.02 -6.92
C CYS A 60 -7.14 -10.32 -6.39
N ALA A 61 -6.19 -9.50 -6.78
CA ALA A 61 -4.83 -9.58 -6.27
C ALA A 61 -4.71 -8.79 -4.96
N VAL A 62 -4.26 -9.47 -3.90
CA VAL A 62 -4.03 -8.87 -2.58
C VAL A 62 -2.53 -8.71 -2.33
N LYS A 63 -2.15 -7.74 -1.47
CA LYS A 63 -0.77 -7.56 -1.03
C LYS A 63 -0.57 -8.18 0.35
N PRO A 64 0.52 -8.93 0.58
CA PRO A 64 0.82 -9.45 1.90
C PRO A 64 1.16 -8.31 2.87
N VAL A 65 0.77 -8.47 4.13
CA VAL A 65 1.18 -7.60 5.23
C VAL A 65 2.25 -8.34 6.04
N PRO A 66 3.49 -7.81 6.08
CA PRO A 66 4.56 -8.40 6.87
C PRO A 66 4.21 -8.35 8.37
N GLU A 67 4.52 -9.42 9.09
CA GLU A 67 4.37 -9.42 10.55
C GLU A 67 5.58 -8.78 11.23
N PRO A 68 5.38 -8.03 12.33
CA PRO A 68 6.47 -7.53 13.15
C PRO A 68 7.34 -8.69 13.65
N ARG A 69 8.65 -8.50 13.61
CA ARG A 69 9.65 -9.47 14.07
C ARG A 69 10.53 -8.82 15.12
N PRO A 70 10.23 -9.03 16.41
CA PRO A 70 11.05 -8.48 17.50
C PRO A 70 12.52 -8.90 17.39
N GLU A 71 12.79 -10.08 16.83
CA GLU A 71 14.15 -10.57 16.58
C GLU A 71 14.95 -9.71 15.57
N PHE A 72 14.28 -8.85 14.81
CA PHE A 72 14.89 -7.96 13.83
C PHE A 72 15.11 -6.54 14.34
N GLU A 73 14.59 -6.22 15.53
CA GLU A 73 14.71 -4.89 16.10
C GLU A 73 16.16 -4.61 16.53
N GLY A 74 16.72 -3.49 16.04
CA GLY A 74 18.07 -3.04 16.39
C GLY A 74 19.22 -3.83 15.74
N VAL A 75 18.91 -4.76 14.82
CA VAL A 75 19.90 -5.57 14.11
C VAL A 75 19.97 -5.13 12.65
N GLU A 76 21.17 -4.99 12.11
CA GLU A 76 21.35 -4.82 10.66
C GLU A 76 21.09 -6.16 9.95
N ILE A 77 20.06 -6.16 9.10
CA ILE A 77 19.64 -7.36 8.37
C ILE A 77 19.80 -7.15 6.88
N ASP A 78 20.33 -8.16 6.21
CA ASP A 78 20.44 -8.18 4.76
C ASP A 78 19.07 -7.98 4.10
N GLU A 79 19.01 -7.06 3.13
CA GLU A 79 17.78 -6.69 2.44
C GLU A 79 17.07 -7.89 1.81
N ARG A 80 17.80 -8.94 1.40
CA ARG A 80 17.24 -10.17 0.84
C ARG A 80 16.39 -10.92 1.87
N VAL A 81 16.84 -10.94 3.13
CA VAL A 81 16.11 -11.57 4.24
C VAL A 81 14.84 -10.77 4.55
N LEU A 82 14.94 -9.44 4.62
CA LEU A 82 13.77 -8.57 4.80
C LEU A 82 12.75 -8.75 3.68
N LYS A 83 13.21 -8.80 2.42
CA LYS A 83 12.36 -9.02 1.25
C LYS A 83 11.66 -10.37 1.26
N TYR A 84 12.33 -11.42 1.76
CA TYR A 84 11.70 -12.73 1.94
C TYR A 84 10.53 -12.65 2.92
N TYR A 85 10.75 -12.11 4.12
CA TYR A 85 9.71 -12.03 5.15
C TYR A 85 8.61 -11.00 4.86
N ASN A 86 8.85 -10.05 3.97
CA ASN A 86 7.79 -9.17 3.49
C ASN A 86 6.69 -9.91 2.70
N ASN A 87 7.01 -11.08 2.14
CA ASN A 87 6.12 -11.84 1.25
C ASN A 87 5.86 -13.29 1.73
N ASN A 88 6.54 -13.72 2.79
CA ASN A 88 6.50 -15.09 3.29
C ASN A 88 6.32 -15.10 4.80
N ASN A 89 5.71 -16.18 5.29
CA ASN A 89 5.27 -16.30 6.67
C ASN A 89 4.30 -15.18 7.06
N VAL A 90 3.33 -14.93 6.18
CA VAL A 90 2.31 -13.89 6.32
C VAL A 90 0.93 -14.52 6.37
N TYR A 91 0.05 -13.96 7.20
CA TYR A 91 -1.33 -14.42 7.35
C TYR A 91 -2.35 -13.27 7.24
N LYS A 92 -1.87 -12.04 7.05
CA LYS A 92 -2.68 -10.86 6.78
C LYS A 92 -2.41 -10.36 5.36
N PHE A 93 -3.47 -9.93 4.69
CA PHE A 93 -3.40 -9.43 3.32
C PHE A 93 -4.31 -8.21 3.16
N ILE A 94 -3.86 -7.24 2.37
CA ILE A 94 -4.65 -6.03 2.08
C ILE A 94 -5.04 -5.97 0.62
N TYR A 95 -6.27 -5.53 0.38
CA TYR A 95 -6.77 -5.13 -0.91
C TYR A 95 -7.26 -3.69 -0.83
N ASN A 96 -6.68 -2.81 -1.65
CA ASN A 96 -7.06 -1.40 -1.72
C ASN A 96 -7.96 -1.20 -2.92
N ARG A 97 -9.22 -0.83 -2.67
CA ARG A 97 -10.20 -0.51 -3.71
C ARG A 97 -10.41 1.00 -3.80
N PRO A 98 -10.19 1.64 -4.97
CA PRO A 98 -10.60 3.01 -5.20
C PRO A 98 -12.10 3.19 -5.01
N ASN A 99 -12.49 4.19 -4.23
CA ASN A 99 -13.87 4.56 -3.97
C ASN A 99 -14.01 6.08 -4.18
N ALA A 100 -14.38 6.50 -5.39
CA ALA A 100 -14.66 7.90 -5.65
C ALA A 100 -15.98 8.27 -4.94
N ARG A 101 -15.88 9.05 -3.86
CA ARG A 101 -17.06 9.53 -3.12
C ARG A 101 -17.49 10.90 -3.65
N GLY A 102 -18.79 11.08 -3.90
CA GLY A 102 -19.35 12.36 -4.34
C GLY A 102 -19.09 12.66 -5.82
N HIS A 103 -19.10 13.95 -6.19
CA HIS A 103 -18.80 14.36 -7.56
C HIS A 103 -17.29 14.27 -7.81
N THR A 104 -16.87 13.40 -8.73
CA THR A 104 -15.48 13.35 -9.18
C THR A 104 -15.14 14.68 -9.83
N ASP A 105 -14.16 15.38 -9.26
CA ASP A 105 -13.61 16.59 -9.87
C ASP A 105 -12.89 16.17 -11.16
N LYS A 106 -13.40 16.65 -12.30
CA LYS A 106 -12.85 16.31 -13.63
C LYS A 106 -11.45 16.87 -13.82
N ASP A 107 -11.08 17.91 -13.08
CA ASP A 107 -9.75 18.53 -13.17
C ASP A 107 -8.76 17.87 -12.21
N ASN A 108 -9.22 17.28 -11.10
CA ASN A 108 -8.34 16.61 -10.14
C ASN A 108 -9.00 15.41 -9.43
N GLU A 109 -8.83 14.22 -10.01
CA GLU A 109 -9.38 12.97 -9.47
C GLU A 109 -8.90 12.65 -8.05
N PHE A 110 -7.75 13.16 -7.63
CA PHE A 110 -7.18 12.87 -6.31
C PHE A 110 -7.92 13.56 -5.17
N LYS A 111 -8.68 14.64 -5.44
CA LYS A 111 -9.37 15.40 -4.36
C LYS A 111 -10.40 14.55 -3.63
N ASN A 112 -11.08 13.66 -4.36
CA ASN A 112 -12.18 12.82 -3.85
C ASN A 112 -11.87 11.32 -3.92
N LEU A 113 -10.61 10.95 -4.12
CA LEU A 113 -10.17 9.56 -4.20
C LEU A 113 -10.00 8.94 -2.81
N TRP A 114 -11.09 8.39 -2.27
CA TRP A 114 -11.01 7.56 -1.07
C TRP A 114 -10.56 6.17 -1.45
N ILE A 115 -9.86 5.50 -0.53
CA ILE A 115 -9.53 4.08 -0.68
C ILE A 115 -10.25 3.30 0.39
N GLU A 116 -10.99 2.28 -0.03
CA GLU A 116 -11.49 1.27 0.87
C GLU A 116 -10.45 0.16 0.97
N ARG A 117 -9.80 0.08 2.13
CA ARG A 117 -8.80 -0.95 2.42
C ARG A 117 -9.48 -2.09 3.14
N ILE A 118 -9.44 -3.26 2.51
CA ILE A 118 -9.96 -4.50 3.04
C ILE A 118 -8.78 -5.32 3.54
N THR A 119 -8.79 -5.69 4.82
CA THR A 119 -7.78 -6.56 5.41
C THR A 119 -8.38 -7.94 5.61
N TYR A 120 -7.73 -8.95 5.04
CA TYR A 120 -8.07 -10.36 5.17
C TYR A 120 -7.08 -11.03 6.10
N THR A 121 -7.59 -11.81 7.05
CA THR A 121 -6.80 -12.68 7.93
C THR A 121 -7.17 -14.13 7.64
N ILE A 122 -6.16 -14.95 7.35
CA ILE A 122 -6.33 -16.40 7.12
C ILE A 122 -5.93 -17.22 8.34
N SER A 123 -6.42 -18.46 8.39
CA SER A 123 -6.23 -19.39 9.51
C SER A 123 -4.78 -19.83 9.78
N SER A 124 -3.94 -19.80 8.75
CA SER A 124 -2.54 -20.26 8.84
C SER A 124 -1.65 -19.46 7.88
N PRO A 125 -0.39 -19.14 8.25
CA PRO A 125 0.47 -18.35 7.40
C PRO A 125 0.82 -19.06 6.08
N LEU A 126 1.01 -18.26 5.04
CA LEU A 126 1.56 -18.70 3.76
C LEU A 126 3.07 -18.40 3.71
N PRO A 127 3.92 -19.34 3.28
CA PRO A 127 3.57 -20.69 2.82
C PRO A 127 3.19 -21.62 4.00
N GLY A 128 2.25 -22.54 3.75
CA GLY A 128 1.82 -23.57 4.70
C GLY A 128 1.68 -24.94 4.02
N ILE A 129 0.97 -25.88 4.63
CA ILE A 129 0.72 -27.23 4.07
C ILE A 129 -0.01 -27.13 2.73
N LEU A 130 -0.97 -26.21 2.63
CA LEU A 130 -1.71 -25.90 1.42
C LEU A 130 -1.22 -24.57 0.83
N LYS A 131 -1.49 -24.38 -0.46
CA LYS A 131 -1.26 -23.11 -1.16
C LYS A 131 -2.40 -22.10 -0.96
N TRP A 132 -3.44 -22.48 -0.24
CA TRP A 132 -4.57 -21.61 0.05
C TRP A 132 -5.15 -21.89 1.43
N PHE A 133 -5.69 -20.84 2.05
CA PHE A 133 -6.39 -20.93 3.32
C PHE A 133 -7.64 -20.04 3.29
N GLU A 134 -8.67 -20.47 4.02
CA GLU A 134 -9.91 -19.73 4.19
C GLU A 134 -9.65 -18.43 4.95
N VAL A 135 -10.33 -17.36 4.56
CA VAL A 135 -10.38 -16.10 5.29
C VAL A 135 -11.27 -16.27 6.52
N GLU A 136 -10.69 -16.14 7.70
CA GLU A 136 -11.43 -16.23 8.97
C GLU A 136 -11.98 -14.88 9.41
N HIS A 137 -11.23 -13.80 9.13
CA HIS A 137 -11.61 -12.46 9.50
C HIS A 137 -11.38 -11.48 8.35
N GLN A 138 -12.34 -10.58 8.19
CA GLN A 138 -12.27 -9.49 7.23
C GLN A 138 -12.63 -8.19 7.96
N SER A 139 -11.77 -7.18 7.82
CA SER A 139 -12.06 -5.82 8.27
C SER A 139 -11.97 -4.85 7.09
N VAL A 140 -12.72 -3.75 7.19
CA VAL A 140 -12.78 -2.71 6.16
C VAL A 140 -12.52 -1.37 6.82
N GLU A 141 -11.57 -0.62 6.29
CA GLU A 141 -11.27 0.75 6.71
C GLU A 141 -11.31 1.71 5.52
N GLN A 142 -11.58 2.97 5.81
CA GLN A 142 -11.67 4.03 4.81
C GLN A 142 -10.47 4.95 4.97
N ILE A 143 -9.67 5.03 3.92
CA ILE A 143 -8.48 5.87 3.83
C ILE A 143 -8.86 7.14 3.09
N CYS A 144 -8.68 8.29 3.73
CA CYS A 144 -9.02 9.56 3.11
C CYS A 144 -8.00 9.96 2.03
N PRO A 145 -8.37 10.83 1.09
CA PRO A 145 -7.50 11.22 -0.02
C PRO A 145 -6.09 11.72 0.38
N PRO A 146 -5.92 12.64 1.36
CA PRO A 146 -4.59 13.09 1.76
C PRO A 146 -3.78 11.99 2.48
N GLN A 147 -4.43 11.06 3.20
CA GLN A 147 -3.75 9.90 3.80
C GLN A 147 -3.23 8.96 2.70
N ASN A 148 -4.03 8.68 1.67
CA ASN A 148 -3.60 7.89 0.51
C ASN A 148 -2.43 8.54 -0.24
N ALA A 149 -2.46 9.87 -0.38
CA ALA A 149 -1.34 10.62 -0.94
C ALA A 149 -0.07 10.50 -0.08
N CYS A 150 -0.19 10.55 1.25
CA CYS A 150 0.95 10.34 2.16
C CYS A 150 1.60 8.97 1.93
N GLU A 151 0.81 7.90 1.92
CA GLU A 151 1.32 6.54 1.69
C GLU A 151 1.97 6.41 0.31
N THR A 152 1.38 7.02 -0.72
CA THR A 152 1.91 7.00 -2.09
C THR A 152 3.27 7.69 -2.17
N VAL A 153 3.37 8.91 -1.64
CA VAL A 153 4.63 9.69 -1.61
C VAL A 153 5.68 9.00 -0.76
N HIS A 154 5.31 8.43 0.38
CA HIS A 154 6.21 7.70 1.26
C HIS A 154 6.80 6.46 0.56
N ASN A 155 5.95 5.64 -0.06
CA ASN A 155 6.39 4.45 -0.80
C ASN A 155 7.31 4.82 -1.97
N ARG A 156 6.99 5.88 -2.71
CA ARG A 156 7.84 6.40 -3.78
C ARG A 156 9.19 6.89 -3.27
N THR A 157 9.21 7.55 -2.12
CA THR A 157 10.44 8.00 -1.46
C THR A 157 11.32 6.80 -1.09
N LYS A 158 10.74 5.73 -0.55
CA LYS A 158 11.47 4.49 -0.21
C LYS A 158 12.05 3.82 -1.46
N GLU A 159 11.28 3.72 -2.54
CA GLU A 159 11.72 3.16 -3.81
C GLU A 159 12.93 3.92 -4.40
N ILE A 160 12.86 5.26 -4.41
CA ILE A 160 13.96 6.10 -4.88
C ILE A 160 15.18 5.97 -3.97
N LYS A 161 14.99 5.94 -2.65
CA LYS A 161 16.08 5.78 -1.69
C LYS A 161 16.83 4.47 -1.92
N ASN A 162 16.12 3.36 -2.10
CA ASN A 162 16.72 2.06 -2.38
C ASN A 162 17.48 2.07 -3.71
N THR A 163 16.90 2.69 -4.74
CA THR A 163 17.55 2.82 -6.07
C THR A 163 18.83 3.65 -5.98
N VAL A 164 18.80 4.78 -5.28
CA VAL A 164 19.99 5.62 -5.04
C VAL A 164 21.08 4.81 -4.32
N SER A 165 20.74 4.05 -3.28
CA SER A 165 21.70 3.18 -2.59
C SER A 165 22.31 2.13 -3.53
N HIS A 166 21.50 1.49 -4.37
CA HIS A 166 21.97 0.49 -5.33
C HIS A 166 22.97 1.07 -6.34
N TYR A 167 22.66 2.20 -6.99
CA TYR A 167 23.55 2.82 -7.98
C TYR A 167 24.77 3.52 -7.37
N ARG A 168 24.74 3.88 -6.07
CA ARG A 168 25.95 4.28 -5.35
C ARG A 168 26.92 3.11 -5.19
N ALA A 169 26.42 1.92 -4.87
CA ALA A 169 27.23 0.73 -4.73
C ALA A 169 27.68 0.15 -6.08
N ASN A 170 26.84 0.26 -7.12
CA ASN A 170 27.05 -0.35 -8.43
C ASN A 170 26.95 0.69 -9.57
N PRO A 171 27.89 1.65 -9.68
CA PRO A 171 27.79 2.76 -10.64
C PRO A 171 27.91 2.35 -12.11
N LYS A 172 28.31 1.10 -12.39
CA LYS A 172 28.47 0.57 -13.76
C LYS A 172 27.24 -0.20 -14.25
N ASP A 173 26.25 -0.43 -13.39
CA ASP A 173 25.03 -1.14 -13.77
C ASP A 173 24.24 -0.33 -14.79
N ASN A 174 23.41 -1.02 -15.57
CA ASN A 174 22.56 -0.37 -16.57
C ASN A 174 21.72 0.74 -15.90
N ILE A 175 21.91 2.00 -16.32
CA ILE A 175 21.27 3.17 -15.69
C ILE A 175 19.79 3.33 -16.03
N GLN A 176 19.30 2.68 -17.09
CA GLN A 176 17.94 2.91 -17.62
C GLN A 176 16.82 2.77 -16.56
N PRO A 177 16.82 1.77 -15.66
CA PRO A 177 15.86 1.71 -14.56
C PRO A 177 15.87 2.94 -13.66
N PHE A 178 17.05 3.49 -13.35
CA PHE A 178 17.18 4.71 -12.56
C PHE A 178 16.62 5.93 -13.31
N THR A 179 16.98 6.06 -14.59
CA THR A 179 16.51 7.14 -15.46
C THR A 179 14.98 7.14 -15.57
N MET A 180 14.38 5.97 -15.80
CA MET A 180 12.93 5.81 -15.85
C MET A 180 12.24 6.14 -14.52
N LEU A 181 12.84 5.72 -13.40
CA LEU A 181 12.32 6.02 -12.07
C LEU A 181 12.30 7.53 -11.78
N LEU A 182 13.41 8.22 -12.06
CA LEU A 182 13.51 9.67 -11.90
C LEU A 182 12.55 10.41 -12.82
N LYS A 183 12.49 10.01 -14.10
CA LYS A 183 11.53 10.58 -15.04
C LYS A 183 10.10 10.43 -14.54
N GLY A 184 9.67 9.24 -14.10
CA GLY A 184 8.31 9.04 -13.59
C GLY A 184 8.01 9.79 -12.28
N ALA A 185 9.03 10.11 -11.48
CA ALA A 185 8.85 10.86 -10.24
C ALA A 185 8.82 12.38 -10.44
N ILE A 186 9.59 12.90 -11.41
CA ILE A 186 9.76 14.34 -11.68
C ILE A 186 8.78 14.81 -12.75
N ASP A 187 8.67 14.06 -13.84
CA ASP A 187 7.89 14.37 -15.04
C ASP A 187 6.72 13.36 -15.18
N ALA A 188 5.83 13.39 -14.19
CA ALA A 188 4.65 12.54 -14.15
C ALA A 188 3.54 13.03 -15.11
N ALA A 189 3.86 13.22 -16.39
CA ALA A 189 2.97 13.81 -17.39
C ALA A 189 1.63 13.08 -17.59
N VAL A 190 1.55 11.79 -17.23
CA VAL A 190 0.35 10.96 -17.39
C VAL A 190 -0.56 10.99 -16.15
N ASN A 191 0.01 10.91 -14.95
CA ASN A 191 -0.75 10.80 -13.69
C ASN A 191 -0.77 12.12 -12.88
N GLY A 192 -0.22 13.21 -13.43
CA GLY A 192 -0.18 14.54 -12.83
C GLY A 192 0.76 14.72 -11.61
N GLY A 193 1.17 13.63 -10.95
CA GLY A 193 2.24 13.60 -9.95
C GLY A 193 2.04 14.53 -8.76
N ILE A 194 3.16 15.07 -8.25
CA ILE A 194 3.17 15.98 -7.08
C ILE A 194 2.27 17.20 -7.31
N ALA A 195 2.19 17.70 -8.54
CA ALA A 195 1.38 18.87 -8.86
C ALA A 195 -0.11 18.67 -8.53
N MET A 196 -0.64 17.45 -8.71
CA MET A 196 -2.04 17.15 -8.38
C MET A 196 -2.30 17.17 -6.88
N TYR A 197 -1.35 16.72 -6.06
CA TYR A 197 -1.50 16.81 -4.60
C TYR A 197 -1.44 18.25 -4.10
N LEU A 198 -0.55 19.07 -4.69
CA LEU A 198 -0.45 20.49 -4.37
C LEU A 198 -1.75 21.24 -4.71
N SER A 199 -2.34 21.00 -5.89
CA SER A 199 -3.59 21.65 -6.29
C SER A 199 -4.83 21.05 -5.61
N ALA A 200 -4.79 19.80 -5.15
CA ALA A 200 -5.92 19.17 -4.45
C ALA A 200 -6.03 19.63 -2.99
N PHE A 201 -4.92 19.59 -2.26
CA PHE A 201 -4.94 19.61 -0.80
C PHE A 201 -4.37 20.89 -0.18
N PHE A 202 -3.60 21.68 -0.95
CA PHE A 202 -2.87 22.84 -0.42
C PHE A 202 -3.48 24.17 -0.88
N THR A 203 -4.73 24.16 -1.34
CA THR A 203 -5.52 25.38 -1.58
C THR A 203 -5.89 26.04 -0.26
N SER A 204 -6.19 27.34 -0.29
CA SER A 204 -6.61 28.09 0.91
C SER A 204 -7.87 27.52 1.56
N ASP A 205 -8.75 26.95 0.75
CA ASP A 205 -10.11 26.62 1.18
C ASP A 205 -10.21 25.16 1.66
N TYR A 206 -9.32 24.27 1.21
CA TYR A 206 -9.40 22.83 1.50
C TYR A 206 -9.47 22.50 3.00
N LEU A 207 -8.60 23.09 3.81
CA LEU A 207 -8.58 22.84 5.26
C LEU A 207 -9.72 23.55 6.00
N SER A 208 -10.34 24.56 5.38
CA SER A 208 -11.55 25.18 5.92
C SER A 208 -12.76 24.26 5.70
N GLU A 209 -12.79 23.54 4.57
CA GLU A 209 -13.83 22.55 4.24
C GLU A 209 -13.61 21.20 4.96
N HIS A 210 -12.36 20.80 5.18
CA HIS A 210 -11.97 19.50 5.74
C HIS A 210 -10.96 19.63 6.90
N PRO A 211 -11.37 20.22 8.04
CA PRO A 211 -10.47 20.41 9.19
C PRO A 211 -9.90 19.10 9.74
N GLU A 212 -10.63 17.99 9.63
CA GLU A 212 -10.21 16.65 10.06
C GLU A 212 -9.00 16.12 9.28
N HIS A 213 -8.73 16.65 8.09
CA HIS A 213 -7.59 16.26 7.26
C HIS A 213 -6.30 17.00 7.59
N ALA A 214 -6.32 17.98 8.51
CA ALA A 214 -5.17 18.84 8.80
C ALA A 214 -3.88 18.07 9.16
N GLY A 215 -4.01 17.01 9.97
CA GLY A 215 -2.87 16.16 10.34
C GLY A 215 -2.22 15.49 9.13
N TRP A 216 -3.02 14.90 8.25
CA TRP A 216 -2.54 14.25 7.03
C TRP A 216 -1.97 15.24 6.01
N VAL A 217 -2.59 16.41 5.85
CA VAL A 217 -2.05 17.47 4.97
C VAL A 217 -0.68 17.95 5.49
N GLY A 218 -0.52 18.10 6.80
CA GLY A 218 0.77 18.42 7.42
C GLY A 218 1.83 17.34 7.15
N GLN A 219 1.48 16.06 7.33
CA GLN A 219 2.38 14.95 7.02
C GLN A 219 2.75 14.89 5.53
N LEU A 220 1.78 15.14 4.64
CA LEU A 220 2.02 15.16 3.19
C LEU A 220 3.04 16.24 2.82
N LYS A 221 2.97 17.44 3.41
CA LYS A 221 3.98 18.49 3.22
C LYS A 221 5.38 18.00 3.57
N LEU A 222 5.53 17.35 4.72
CA LEU A 222 6.83 16.81 5.16
C LEU A 222 7.35 15.74 4.20
N HIS A 223 6.48 14.83 3.74
CA HIS A 223 6.85 13.80 2.77
C HIS A 223 7.24 14.39 1.42
N LEU A 224 6.54 15.41 0.92
CA LEU A 224 6.88 16.09 -0.34
C LEU A 224 8.22 16.82 -0.25
N VAL A 225 8.51 17.51 0.86
CA VAL A 225 9.82 18.14 1.09
C VAL A 225 10.92 17.07 1.13
N THR A 226 10.70 15.97 1.85
CA THR A 226 11.66 14.86 1.95
C THR A 226 11.93 14.23 0.58
N LEU A 227 10.88 13.95 -0.19
CA LEU A 227 10.98 13.41 -1.54
C LEU A 227 11.74 14.36 -2.47
N THR A 228 11.45 15.66 -2.39
CA THR A 228 12.11 16.68 -3.23
C THR A 228 13.61 16.74 -2.95
N ASN A 229 14.01 16.78 -1.67
CA ASN A 229 15.43 16.77 -1.30
C ASN A 229 16.12 15.47 -1.74
N LEU A 230 15.43 14.32 -1.62
CA LEU A 230 15.97 13.05 -2.09
C LEU A 230 16.17 13.05 -3.61
N LEU A 231 15.19 13.57 -4.37
CA LEU A 231 15.27 13.68 -5.83
C LEU A 231 16.44 14.55 -6.29
N GLU A 232 16.74 15.64 -5.59
CA GLU A 232 17.93 16.46 -5.85
C GLU A 232 19.21 15.62 -5.74
N THR A 233 19.40 14.91 -4.62
CA THR A 233 20.57 14.04 -4.45
C THR A 233 20.62 12.87 -5.43
N ALA A 234 19.44 12.42 -5.91
CA ALA A 234 19.33 11.35 -6.89
C ALA A 234 19.70 11.85 -8.29
N LEU A 235 19.29 13.06 -8.67
CA LEU A 235 19.70 13.72 -9.91
C LEU A 235 21.21 13.96 -9.93
N ASP A 236 21.78 14.44 -8.83
CA ASP A 236 23.24 14.64 -8.73
C ASP A 236 24.02 13.34 -8.94
N LEU A 237 23.53 12.23 -8.37
CA LEU A 237 24.13 10.92 -8.60
C LEU A 237 23.97 10.51 -10.07
N HIS A 238 22.76 10.62 -10.62
CA HIS A 238 22.46 10.27 -12.00
C HIS A 238 23.37 11.01 -12.97
N GLY A 239 23.56 12.33 -12.79
CA GLY A 239 24.43 13.15 -13.65
C GLY A 239 25.90 12.70 -13.65
N LYS A 240 26.38 12.08 -12.55
CA LYS A 240 27.76 11.57 -12.45
C LYS A 240 27.97 10.24 -13.17
N ILE A 241 26.94 9.42 -13.26
CA ILE A 241 27.03 8.05 -13.83
C ILE A 241 26.36 7.92 -15.21
N ALA A 242 25.61 8.93 -15.63
CA ALA A 242 24.91 8.96 -16.90
C ALA A 242 25.87 8.91 -18.11
N PRO A 243 25.69 7.99 -19.07
CA PRO A 243 26.43 8.01 -20.33
C PRO A 243 26.05 9.23 -21.16
N ILE A 244 26.96 9.63 -22.06
CA ILE A 244 26.85 10.84 -22.88
C ILE A 244 25.49 10.93 -23.58
N ASP A 245 24.98 9.82 -24.13
CA ASP A 245 23.72 9.76 -24.85
C ASP A 245 22.48 10.07 -23.98
N THR A 246 22.59 9.91 -22.66
CA THR A 246 21.49 10.15 -21.71
C THR A 246 21.55 11.55 -21.07
N LEU A 247 22.65 12.29 -21.24
CA LEU A 247 22.81 13.63 -20.69
C LEU A 247 21.74 14.64 -21.16
N PRO A 248 21.28 14.64 -22.43
CA PRO A 248 20.21 15.53 -22.85
C PRO A 248 18.92 15.34 -22.03
N LEU A 249 18.57 14.07 -21.76
CA LEU A 249 17.41 13.74 -20.94
C LEU A 249 17.64 14.15 -19.47
N HIS A 250 18.85 13.93 -18.94
CA HIS A 250 19.21 14.35 -17.59
C HIS A 250 19.06 15.87 -17.39
N HIS A 251 19.54 16.69 -18.33
CA HIS A 251 19.38 18.15 -18.24
C HIS A 251 17.92 18.58 -18.29
N MET A 252 17.11 17.96 -19.14
CA MET A 252 15.66 18.19 -19.17
C MET A 252 15.02 17.88 -17.80
N LEU A 253 15.38 16.76 -17.17
CA LEU A 253 14.87 16.40 -15.85
C LEU A 253 15.27 17.41 -14.76
N ILE A 254 16.48 17.97 -14.81
CA ILE A 254 16.91 19.03 -13.89
C ILE A 254 16.01 20.25 -14.02
N ASP A 255 15.69 20.68 -15.24
CA ASP A 255 14.89 21.89 -15.46
C ASP A 255 13.44 21.70 -15.02
N VAL A 256 12.84 20.53 -15.30
CA VAL A 256 11.51 20.19 -14.77
C VAL A 256 11.53 20.10 -13.24
N PHE A 257 12.58 19.49 -12.67
CA PHE A 257 12.75 19.37 -11.23
C PHE A 257 12.82 20.73 -10.54
N LYS A 258 13.57 21.71 -11.07
CA LYS A 258 13.62 23.07 -10.50
C LYS A 258 12.22 23.71 -10.41
N GLY A 259 11.40 23.53 -11.44
CA GLY A 259 10.01 24.01 -11.45
C GLY A 259 9.17 23.36 -10.35
N MET A 260 9.30 22.05 -10.19
CA MET A 260 8.63 21.28 -9.14
C MET A 260 9.09 21.67 -7.73
N GLN A 261 10.42 21.74 -7.50
CA GLN A 261 11.04 22.13 -6.24
C GLN A 261 10.57 23.52 -5.80
N ASN A 262 10.53 24.49 -6.72
CA ASN A 262 10.03 25.83 -6.43
C ASN A 262 8.57 25.84 -5.93
N LYS A 263 7.70 25.00 -6.52
CA LYS A 263 6.30 24.88 -6.07
C LYS A 263 6.21 24.26 -4.68
N VAL A 264 6.95 23.17 -4.43
CA VAL A 264 6.99 22.50 -3.11
C VAL A 264 7.51 23.46 -2.04
N THR A 265 8.63 24.13 -2.28
CA THR A 265 9.21 25.11 -1.34
C THR A 265 8.23 26.24 -1.04
N ARG A 266 7.53 26.78 -2.03
CA ARG A 266 6.55 27.86 -1.79
C ARG A 266 5.37 27.41 -0.93
N LEU A 267 4.86 26.19 -1.13
CA LEU A 267 3.63 25.72 -0.48
C LEU A 267 3.89 24.97 0.85
N CYS A 268 5.11 24.49 1.08
CA CYS A 268 5.47 23.70 2.27
C CYS A 268 6.34 24.47 3.29
N SER A 269 6.87 25.65 2.94
CA SER A 269 7.82 26.44 3.75
C SER A 269 7.26 26.99 5.08
N SER A 270 5.97 26.86 5.35
CA SER A 270 5.32 27.32 6.59
C SER A 270 5.25 26.27 7.70
N THR A 271 5.87 25.09 7.53
CA THR A 271 5.77 24.00 8.51
C THR A 271 7.03 23.95 9.37
N PRO A 272 7.05 24.49 10.61
CA PRO A 272 8.16 24.25 11.52
C PRO A 272 8.20 22.75 11.84
N VAL A 273 9.29 22.09 11.43
CA VAL A 273 9.56 20.65 11.62
C VAL A 273 9.43 20.23 13.09
N SER A 274 9.62 21.16 14.03
CA SER A 274 9.55 20.92 15.48
C SER A 274 8.14 20.85 16.07
N ALA A 275 7.08 21.27 15.36
CA ALA A 275 5.73 21.34 15.94
C ALA A 275 4.88 20.06 15.75
N LEU A 276 5.30 19.15 14.86
CA LEU A 276 4.56 17.91 14.54
C LEU A 276 5.17 16.65 15.17
N ALA A 277 6.34 16.74 15.79
CA ALA A 277 6.96 15.62 16.51
C ALA A 277 6.16 15.17 17.76
N LEU A 278 5.07 15.88 18.12
CA LEU A 278 4.19 15.57 19.25
C LEU A 278 2.73 15.31 18.85
N ALA A 279 2.38 15.33 17.55
CA ALA A 279 1.08 14.87 17.09
C ALA A 279 1.11 13.33 17.03
N SER A 280 1.00 12.75 18.21
CA SER A 280 0.74 11.33 18.45
C SER A 280 -0.26 10.80 17.43
N LEU A 281 0.09 9.73 16.73
CA LEU A 281 -0.86 8.93 15.98
C LEU A 281 -2.10 8.66 16.88
N PRO A 282 -3.34 8.78 16.38
CA PRO A 282 -4.44 8.12 17.06
C PRO A 282 -4.07 6.63 17.14
N ALA A 283 -4.06 6.09 18.36
CA ALA A 283 -3.78 4.69 18.63
C ALA A 283 -4.89 3.80 18.07
N GLN A 284 -4.89 3.60 16.75
CA GLN A 284 -5.65 2.57 16.06
C GLN A 284 -4.78 2.05 14.91
N LEU A 285 -3.76 1.29 15.30
CA LEU A 285 -3.07 0.22 14.57
C LEU A 285 -1.82 -0.15 15.39
N GLN A 286 -2.03 -0.55 16.66
CA GLN A 286 -1.09 -1.42 17.35
C GLN A 286 -1.76 -2.80 17.45
N PRO A 287 -1.15 -3.88 16.95
CA PRO A 287 -1.63 -5.22 17.23
C PRO A 287 -1.58 -5.45 18.74
N GLY A 288 -2.71 -5.88 19.29
CA GLY A 288 -2.98 -5.91 20.73
C GLY A 288 -1.89 -6.62 21.53
N HIS A 289 -1.51 -6.00 22.65
CA HIS A 289 -0.98 -6.73 23.78
C HIS A 289 -2.01 -7.79 24.23
N PRO A 290 -1.57 -8.98 24.67
CA PRO A 290 -2.46 -10.00 25.19
C PRO A 290 -3.09 -9.48 26.49
N VAL A 291 -4.40 -9.20 26.45
CA VAL A 291 -5.21 -9.15 27.67
C VAL A 291 -5.31 -10.59 28.15
N THR A 292 -4.55 -10.92 29.18
CA THR A 292 -4.65 -12.19 29.90
C THR A 292 -6.10 -12.40 30.33
N PRO A 293 -6.76 -13.53 30.00
CA PRO A 293 -8.07 -13.81 30.53
C PRO A 293 -7.96 -14.00 32.05
N ALA A 294 -8.78 -13.26 32.80
CA ALA A 294 -8.97 -13.47 34.22
C ALA A 294 -9.40 -14.94 34.47
N PRO A 295 -8.85 -15.61 35.51
CA PRO A 295 -9.24 -16.99 35.79
C PRO A 295 -10.71 -17.03 36.25
N HIS A 296 -11.52 -17.81 35.55
CA HIS A 296 -12.86 -18.17 36.01
C HIS A 296 -12.79 -18.84 37.40
N PRO A 297 -13.76 -18.58 38.28
CA PRO A 297 -13.76 -19.14 39.63
C PRO A 297 -13.95 -20.66 39.55
N GLN A 298 -12.99 -21.39 40.10
CA GLN A 298 -13.08 -22.83 40.30
C GLN A 298 -14.31 -23.14 41.15
N THR A 299 -15.23 -23.91 40.58
CA THR A 299 -16.31 -24.57 41.32
C THR A 299 -15.68 -25.52 42.33
N ARG A 300 -15.85 -25.16 43.60
CA ARG A 300 -15.48 -25.89 44.80
C ARG A 300 -16.08 -27.31 44.75
N ARG A 301 -15.26 -28.33 44.45
CA ARG A 301 -15.63 -29.73 44.74
C ARG A 301 -15.72 -29.90 46.25
N LEU A 302 -16.94 -30.13 46.74
CA LEU A 302 -17.19 -30.69 48.06
C LEU A 302 -16.53 -32.08 48.13
N ARG A 303 -15.58 -32.25 49.04
CA ARG A 303 -15.19 -33.56 49.56
C ARG A 303 -16.34 -34.05 50.44
N SER A 304 -16.98 -35.16 50.08
CA SER A 304 -17.73 -35.95 51.05
C SER A 304 -16.79 -36.94 51.71
N CYS A 305 -16.73 -36.88 53.04
CA CYS A 305 -16.24 -37.97 53.86
C CYS A 305 -17.17 -39.19 53.68
N HIS A 306 -16.59 -40.32 53.30
CA HIS A 306 -16.67 -41.61 54.00
C HIS A 306 -15.79 -42.63 53.29
#